data_AF-A0A7E4V361-F1
#
_entry.id   AF-A0A7E4V361-F1
#
_cell.length_a   1.000
_cell.length_b   1.000
_cell.length_c   1.000
_cell.angle_alpha   90.00
_cell.angle_beta   90.00
_cell.angle_gamma   90.00
#
_symmetry.space_group_name_H-M   'P 1'
#
loop_
_entity.id
_entity.type
_entity.pdbx_description
1 polymer ?
#
loop_
_entity_poly.entity_id
_entity_poly.type
_entity_poly.pdbx_seq_one_letter_code
_entity_poly.pdbx_strand_id
1 'polypeptide(L)'
;MLSLDDLADIAFEFLSRPWKNLNHENLEILSTDALNMVLTRGIQGGPNFSIFDAVVGWMKANPSKSADFPGVLKNFVFDIFTLEELKKADIVDANVLACQQQIEQRIPAYQTPDENVTLAKYGFKIITFGGKRGFKKSIDTLEHRIGSSAEGILIDLGRPFLLNSIKMLIRYNNSYWIDVSKDNINWTRVIDHSKYKCSLQQNLFFKERFVRLIRICYTAPVKTTFVKTTFVISQFEALYTTEPFKIHPKSTLIIPSNIITLVKNDLSMHGVCSFANNIRISRYTVNFSSGIIVQLPQPYLIDTVKLLLLDNGVYCYTIQVSVDKVKWTPVKSEQNVSSWRKIRFNRQPVVFINLPCLS
;
A
#
# COMPACT_ATOMS: atom_id res chain seq x y z
N MET A 1 -36.89 -22.23 -34.87
CA MET A 1 -36.16 -22.96 -33.82
C MET A 1 -35.06 -22.03 -33.37
N LEU A 2 -35.07 -21.60 -32.10
CA LEU A 2 -33.93 -20.86 -31.52
C LEU A 2 -32.74 -21.83 -31.47
N SER A 3 -31.56 -21.38 -31.90
CA SER A 3 -30.34 -22.18 -31.77
C SER A 3 -29.94 -22.26 -30.29
N LEU A 4 -29.08 -23.23 -29.95
CA LEU A 4 -28.59 -23.40 -28.58
C LEU A 4 -27.86 -22.14 -28.09
N ASP A 5 -27.22 -21.42 -29.01
CA ASP A 5 -26.51 -20.18 -28.77
C ASP A 5 -27.49 -19.01 -28.50
N ASP A 6 -28.60 -18.92 -29.24
CA ASP A 6 -29.64 -17.90 -29.00
C ASP A 6 -30.31 -18.08 -27.63
N LEU A 7 -30.49 -19.33 -27.19
CA LEU A 7 -31.08 -19.68 -25.90
C LEU A 7 -30.11 -19.37 -24.75
N ALA A 8 -28.81 -19.53 -25.00
CA ALA A 8 -27.76 -19.10 -24.09
C ALA A 8 -27.75 -17.57 -23.96
N ASP A 9 -27.84 -16.82 -25.07
CA ASP A 9 -27.90 -15.35 -25.09
C ASP A 9 -29.11 -14.77 -24.37
N ILE A 10 -30.29 -15.37 -24.52
CA ILE A 10 -31.49 -14.97 -23.77
C ILE A 10 -31.34 -15.26 -22.26
N ALA A 11 -30.79 -16.43 -21.91
CA ALA A 11 -30.47 -16.74 -20.52
C ALA A 11 -29.40 -15.79 -19.96
N PHE A 12 -28.44 -15.35 -20.79
CA PHE A 12 -27.41 -14.37 -20.42
C PHE A 12 -27.99 -12.99 -20.11
N GLU A 13 -28.95 -12.50 -20.90
CA GLU A 13 -29.61 -11.20 -20.64
C GLU A 13 -30.40 -11.24 -19.32
N PHE A 14 -30.93 -12.40 -18.95
CA PHE A 14 -31.61 -12.62 -17.67
C PHE A 14 -30.64 -12.71 -16.48
N LEU A 15 -29.51 -13.40 -16.63
CA LEU A 15 -28.47 -13.58 -15.59
C LEU A 15 -27.58 -12.36 -15.36
N SER A 16 -27.52 -11.44 -16.33
CA SER A 16 -26.81 -10.16 -16.24
C SER A 16 -27.52 -9.14 -15.33
N ARG A 17 -28.69 -9.49 -14.79
CA ARG A 17 -29.45 -8.64 -13.86
C ARG A 17 -28.77 -8.61 -12.47
N PRO A 18 -28.99 -7.54 -11.67
CA PRO A 18 -28.48 -7.48 -10.30
C PRO A 18 -28.92 -8.72 -9.50
N TRP A 19 -28.04 -9.28 -8.65
CA TRP A 19 -28.29 -10.48 -7.83
C TRP A 19 -29.66 -10.52 -7.14
N LYS A 20 -30.22 -9.35 -6.79
CA LYS A 20 -31.58 -9.21 -6.21
C LYS A 20 -32.70 -9.81 -7.07
N ASN A 21 -32.45 -10.09 -8.35
CA ASN A 21 -33.42 -10.63 -9.30
C ASN A 21 -33.20 -12.14 -9.59
N LEU A 22 -32.20 -12.77 -8.98
CA LEU A 22 -31.94 -14.21 -9.08
C LEU A 22 -32.71 -14.94 -7.98
N ASN A 23 -33.72 -15.74 -8.36
CA ASN A 23 -34.41 -16.64 -7.43
C ASN A 23 -33.53 -17.86 -7.13
N HIS A 24 -33.29 -18.13 -5.86
CA HIS A 24 -32.49 -19.27 -5.38
C HIS A 24 -33.01 -20.63 -5.89
N GLU A 25 -34.33 -20.78 -6.01
CA GLU A 25 -34.98 -22.02 -6.50
C GLU A 25 -34.62 -22.35 -7.96
N ASN A 26 -34.36 -21.34 -8.80
CA ASN A 26 -33.99 -21.56 -10.20
C ASN A 26 -32.56 -22.07 -10.35
N LEU A 27 -31.70 -21.81 -9.37
CA LEU A 27 -30.31 -22.27 -9.39
C LEU A 27 -30.22 -23.76 -9.10
N GLU A 28 -31.08 -24.32 -8.24
CA GLU A 28 -31.09 -25.73 -7.84
C GLU A 28 -31.27 -26.71 -9.02
N ILE A 29 -31.94 -26.25 -10.08
CA ILE A 29 -32.29 -27.05 -11.26
C ILE A 29 -31.16 -27.06 -12.31
N LEU A 30 -30.13 -26.23 -12.15
CA LEU A 30 -29.07 -26.08 -13.15
C LEU A 30 -28.18 -27.33 -13.30
N SER A 31 -27.68 -27.55 -14.51
CA SER A 31 -26.58 -28.48 -14.75
C SER A 31 -25.27 -27.92 -14.18
N THR A 32 -24.29 -28.80 -13.95
CA THR A 32 -22.95 -28.43 -13.47
C THR A 32 -22.31 -27.36 -14.39
N ASP A 33 -22.42 -27.54 -15.71
CA ASP A 33 -21.83 -26.62 -16.70
C ASP A 33 -22.53 -25.26 -16.70
N ALA A 34 -23.86 -25.23 -16.61
CA ALA A 34 -24.62 -23.98 -16.56
C ALA A 34 -24.30 -23.19 -15.29
N LEU A 35 -24.21 -23.87 -14.14
CA LEU A 35 -23.81 -23.24 -12.88
C LEU A 35 -22.37 -22.70 -12.95
N ASN A 36 -21.45 -23.47 -13.54
CA ASN A 36 -20.07 -23.02 -13.76
C ASN A 36 -20.00 -21.78 -14.67
N MET A 37 -20.80 -21.71 -15.72
CA MET A 37 -20.87 -20.53 -16.59
C MET A 37 -21.39 -19.30 -15.82
N VAL A 38 -22.41 -19.48 -14.97
CA VAL A 38 -22.95 -18.41 -14.11
C VAL A 38 -21.88 -17.91 -13.12
N LEU A 39 -21.17 -18.83 -12.47
CA LEU A 39 -20.14 -18.50 -11.47
C LEU A 39 -18.90 -17.86 -12.11
N THR A 40 -18.45 -18.34 -13.26
CA THR A 40 -17.22 -17.87 -13.93
C THR A 40 -17.38 -16.47 -14.54
N ARG A 41 -18.59 -16.12 -15.02
CA ARG A 41 -18.83 -14.82 -15.67
C ARG A 41 -19.21 -13.69 -14.69
N GLY A 42 -19.36 -14.02 -13.41
CA GLY A 42 -19.52 -13.06 -12.32
C GLY A 42 -20.96 -12.61 -12.13
N ILE A 43 -21.53 -12.95 -10.98
CA ILE A 43 -22.79 -12.36 -10.50
C ILE A 43 -22.50 -10.91 -10.06
N GLN A 44 -23.15 -9.94 -10.71
CA GLN A 44 -23.01 -8.53 -10.32
C GLN A 44 -23.89 -8.19 -9.11
N GLY A 45 -23.28 -7.62 -8.07
CA GLY A 45 -23.97 -6.87 -7.01
C GLY A 45 -24.65 -7.68 -5.90
N GLY A 46 -24.36 -8.97 -5.75
CA GLY A 46 -24.90 -9.81 -4.67
C GLY A 46 -24.04 -9.80 -3.39
N PRO A 47 -24.64 -9.87 -2.18
CA PRO A 47 -23.88 -10.20 -0.98
C PRO A 47 -23.29 -11.60 -1.12
N ASN A 48 -21.98 -11.76 -0.89
CA ASN A 48 -21.29 -13.05 -1.08
C ASN A 48 -21.90 -14.21 -0.26
N PHE A 49 -22.52 -13.89 0.89
CA PHE A 49 -23.26 -14.84 1.71
C PHE A 49 -24.44 -15.47 0.97
N SER A 50 -25.23 -14.67 0.24
CA SER A 50 -26.39 -15.17 -0.50
C SER A 50 -25.97 -16.07 -1.67
N ILE A 51 -24.87 -15.75 -2.36
CA ILE A 51 -24.39 -16.59 -3.47
C ILE A 51 -23.87 -17.92 -2.92
N PHE A 52 -23.19 -17.89 -1.78
CA PHE A 52 -22.77 -19.10 -1.07
C PHE A 52 -23.97 -19.97 -0.68
N ASP A 53 -25.00 -19.41 -0.03
CA ASP A 53 -26.21 -20.14 0.33
C ASP A 53 -26.90 -20.77 -0.90
N ALA A 54 -26.85 -20.10 -2.05
CA ALA A 54 -27.40 -20.63 -3.30
C ALA A 54 -26.61 -21.83 -3.85
N VAL A 55 -25.27 -21.74 -3.86
CA VAL A 55 -24.40 -22.85 -4.31
C VAL A 55 -24.54 -24.05 -3.36
N VAL A 56 -24.64 -23.78 -2.07
CA VAL A 56 -24.92 -24.78 -1.04
C VAL A 56 -26.28 -25.44 -1.25
N GLY A 57 -27.32 -24.65 -1.52
CA GLY A 57 -28.66 -25.15 -1.87
C GLY A 57 -28.60 -26.07 -3.08
N TRP A 58 -27.89 -25.67 -4.14
CA TRP A 58 -27.68 -26.50 -5.33
C TRP A 58 -26.97 -27.82 -5.02
N MET A 59 -25.90 -27.81 -4.21
CA MET A 59 -25.19 -29.03 -3.81
C MET A 59 -26.08 -29.98 -3.02
N LYS A 60 -26.92 -29.44 -2.11
CA LYS A 60 -27.90 -30.22 -1.33
C LYS A 60 -29.00 -30.82 -2.22
N ALA A 61 -29.44 -30.08 -3.24
CA ALA A 61 -30.44 -30.53 -4.19
C ALA A 61 -29.88 -31.53 -5.23
N ASN A 62 -28.56 -31.57 -5.45
CA ASN A 62 -27.89 -32.41 -6.46
C ASN A 62 -26.84 -33.38 -5.87
N PRO A 63 -27.20 -34.25 -4.89
CA PRO A 63 -26.22 -35.12 -4.22
C PRO A 63 -25.58 -36.15 -5.17
N SER A 64 -26.24 -36.51 -6.27
CA SER A 64 -25.71 -37.41 -7.31
C SER A 64 -24.56 -36.81 -8.12
N LYS A 65 -24.35 -35.48 -8.07
CA LYS A 65 -23.28 -34.74 -8.77
C LYS A 65 -22.07 -34.46 -7.87
N SER A 66 -21.91 -35.20 -6.79
CA SER A 66 -20.87 -34.94 -5.77
C SER A 66 -19.43 -34.93 -6.31
N ALA A 67 -19.16 -35.67 -7.37
CA ALA A 67 -17.86 -35.67 -8.07
C ALA A 67 -17.52 -34.33 -8.73
N ASP A 68 -18.54 -33.53 -9.10
CA ASP A 68 -18.37 -32.25 -9.78
C ASP A 68 -18.25 -31.07 -8.81
N PHE A 69 -18.59 -31.27 -7.53
CA PHE A 69 -18.59 -30.22 -6.52
C PHE A 69 -17.24 -29.50 -6.41
N PRO A 70 -16.07 -30.17 -6.44
CA PRO A 70 -14.79 -29.47 -6.43
C PRO A 70 -14.62 -28.53 -7.63
N GLY A 71 -15.14 -28.89 -8.81
CA GLY A 71 -15.10 -28.06 -10.02
C GLY A 71 -16.00 -26.82 -9.90
N VAL A 72 -17.19 -27.00 -9.34
CA VAL A 72 -18.13 -25.90 -9.06
C VAL A 72 -17.57 -24.94 -8.01
N LEU A 73 -17.06 -25.48 -6.91
CA LEU A 73 -16.43 -24.69 -5.84
C LEU A 73 -15.16 -23.99 -6.31
N LYS A 74 -14.42 -24.55 -7.26
CA LYS A 74 -13.24 -23.92 -7.88
C LYS A 74 -13.59 -22.65 -8.67
N ASN A 75 -14.81 -22.58 -9.22
CA ASN A 75 -15.30 -21.42 -9.96
C ASN A 75 -16.04 -20.42 -9.05
N PHE A 76 -16.32 -20.80 -7.80
CA PHE A 76 -16.86 -19.92 -6.78
C PHE A 76 -15.74 -19.11 -6.12
N VAL A 77 -15.85 -17.78 -6.15
CA VAL A 77 -14.89 -16.88 -5.51
C VAL A 77 -15.20 -16.80 -4.00
N PHE A 78 -14.48 -17.60 -3.21
CA PHE A 78 -14.63 -17.69 -1.74
C PHE A 78 -14.07 -16.50 -0.94
N ASP A 79 -13.87 -15.33 -1.56
CA ASP A 79 -13.04 -14.22 -1.06
C ASP A 79 -13.45 -13.61 0.31
N ILE A 80 -14.49 -14.09 1.01
CA ILE A 80 -15.00 -13.44 2.23
C ILE A 80 -15.19 -14.36 3.45
N PHE A 81 -15.14 -15.70 3.33
CA PHE A 81 -15.55 -16.54 4.46
C PHE A 81 -14.41 -16.91 5.42
N THR A 82 -14.68 -16.75 6.71
CA THR A 82 -13.85 -17.28 7.78
C THR A 82 -14.17 -18.74 8.06
N LEU A 83 -13.19 -19.50 8.61
CA LEU A 83 -13.34 -20.92 8.93
C LEU A 83 -14.53 -21.21 9.87
N GLU A 84 -14.94 -20.23 10.67
CA GLU A 84 -16.10 -20.33 11.57
C GLU A 84 -17.44 -20.20 10.84
N GLU A 85 -17.53 -19.41 9.78
CA GLU A 85 -18.74 -19.25 8.97
C GLU A 85 -19.03 -20.51 8.16
N LEU A 86 -17.97 -21.15 7.63
CA LEU A 86 -18.07 -22.43 6.91
C LEU A 86 -18.48 -23.58 7.84
N LYS A 87 -18.01 -23.58 9.10
CA LYS A 87 -18.43 -24.56 10.12
C LYS A 87 -19.90 -24.41 10.50
N LYS A 88 -20.44 -23.20 10.51
CA LYS A 88 -21.87 -22.93 10.81
C LYS A 88 -22.82 -23.38 9.70
N ALA A 89 -22.34 -23.49 8.47
CA ALA A 89 -23.16 -23.91 7.32
C ALA A 89 -23.39 -25.44 7.24
N ASP A 90 -22.73 -26.23 8.09
CA ASP A 90 -22.83 -27.70 8.18
C ASP A 90 -22.42 -28.44 6.88
N ILE A 91 -21.36 -27.96 6.21
CA ILE A 91 -20.87 -28.47 4.91
C ILE A 91 -19.37 -28.80 4.97
N VAL A 92 -18.88 -29.16 6.15
CA VAL A 92 -17.46 -29.47 6.34
C VAL A 92 -17.22 -30.92 5.98
N ASP A 93 -17.12 -31.23 4.68
CA ASP A 93 -16.47 -32.45 4.22
C ASP A 93 -15.00 -32.15 3.87
N ALA A 94 -14.12 -33.13 4.06
CA ALA A 94 -12.66 -32.99 3.99
C ALA A 94 -12.16 -32.38 2.65
N ASN A 95 -12.97 -32.49 1.60
CA ASN A 95 -12.71 -31.93 0.27
C ASN A 95 -12.77 -30.39 0.23
N VAL A 96 -13.59 -29.75 1.07
CA VAL A 96 -13.71 -28.27 1.13
C VAL A 96 -12.45 -27.65 1.75
N LEU A 97 -11.85 -28.32 2.74
CA LEU A 97 -10.59 -27.89 3.37
C LEU A 97 -9.40 -27.98 2.39
N ALA A 98 -9.37 -29.00 1.54
CA ALA A 98 -8.31 -29.20 0.54
C ALA A 98 -8.37 -28.13 -0.57
N CYS A 99 -9.58 -27.75 -1.01
CA CYS A 99 -9.76 -26.65 -1.97
C CYS A 99 -9.33 -25.30 -1.38
N GLN A 100 -9.56 -25.03 -0.09
CA GLN A 100 -9.21 -23.75 0.55
C GLN A 100 -7.69 -23.45 0.51
N GLN A 101 -6.83 -24.45 0.71
CA GLN A 101 -5.37 -24.26 0.67
C GLN A 101 -4.84 -23.88 -0.72
N GLN A 102 -5.53 -24.30 -1.79
CA GLN A 102 -5.21 -23.89 -3.17
C GLN A 102 -5.82 -22.53 -3.54
N ILE A 103 -6.91 -22.11 -2.86
CA ILE A 103 -7.64 -20.87 -3.13
C ILE A 103 -7.04 -19.65 -2.41
N GLU A 104 -6.39 -19.80 -1.25
CA GLU A 104 -5.65 -18.71 -0.58
C GLU A 104 -4.53 -18.10 -1.46
N GLN A 105 -4.15 -18.77 -2.56
CA GLN A 105 -3.17 -18.30 -3.53
C GLN A 105 -3.78 -17.57 -4.73
N ARG A 106 -5.12 -17.52 -4.86
CA ARG A 106 -5.79 -16.87 -5.99
C ARG A 106 -6.13 -15.43 -5.66
N ILE A 107 -5.64 -14.57 -6.54
CA ILE A 107 -5.85 -13.14 -6.67
C ILE A 107 -7.36 -12.83 -6.53
N PRO A 108 -7.80 -11.80 -5.80
CA PRO A 108 -9.18 -11.33 -5.88
C PRO A 108 -9.37 -10.88 -7.33
N ALA A 109 -10.17 -11.60 -8.11
CA ALA A 109 -10.36 -11.40 -9.55
C ALA A 109 -10.91 -10.01 -9.94
N TYR A 110 -11.07 -9.10 -8.98
CA TYR A 110 -11.73 -7.81 -9.10
C TYR A 110 -10.93 -6.62 -8.58
N GLN A 111 -9.65 -6.77 -8.21
CA GLN A 111 -8.85 -5.61 -7.82
C GLN A 111 -8.25 -4.94 -9.06
N THR A 112 -8.73 -3.74 -9.37
CA THR A 112 -8.12 -2.91 -10.40
C THR A 112 -6.76 -2.39 -9.91
N PRO A 113 -5.70 -2.47 -10.75
CA PRO A 113 -4.43 -1.84 -10.43
C PRO A 113 -4.60 -0.35 -10.11
N ASP A 114 -3.78 0.12 -9.19
CA ASP A 114 -3.70 1.49 -8.70
C ASP A 114 -4.99 2.04 -8.07
N GLU A 115 -5.91 1.14 -7.74
CA GLU A 115 -7.10 1.48 -6.99
C GLU A 115 -6.82 1.59 -5.49
N ASN A 116 -7.21 2.74 -4.91
CA ASN A 116 -7.11 2.95 -3.48
C ASN A 116 -8.20 2.17 -2.72
N VAL A 117 -7.77 1.15 -1.96
CA VAL A 117 -8.68 0.32 -1.16
C VAL A 117 -9.08 0.95 0.18
N THR A 118 -8.54 2.13 0.51
CA THR A 118 -8.96 2.94 1.69
C THR A 118 -9.97 4.01 1.33
N LEU A 119 -10.85 3.74 0.36
CA LEU A 119 -12.01 4.57 0.04
C LEU A 119 -13.25 4.08 0.79
N ALA A 120 -14.16 5.00 1.11
CA ALA A 120 -15.41 4.70 1.83
C ALA A 120 -16.21 3.52 1.23
N LYS A 121 -16.19 3.37 -0.10
CA LYS A 121 -16.87 2.28 -0.84
C LYS A 121 -16.38 0.88 -0.45
N TYR A 122 -15.17 0.77 0.09
CA TYR A 122 -14.59 -0.49 0.57
C TYR A 122 -14.80 -0.73 2.06
N GLY A 123 -15.48 0.18 2.76
CA GLY A 123 -15.90 -0.04 4.16
C GLY A 123 -14.76 -0.07 5.18
N PHE A 124 -13.60 0.52 4.87
CA PHE A 124 -12.46 0.52 5.77
C PHE A 124 -12.76 1.26 7.09
N LYS A 125 -12.09 0.84 8.16
CA LYS A 125 -12.23 1.38 9.52
C LYS A 125 -10.87 1.77 10.07
N ILE A 126 -10.84 2.84 10.84
CA ILE A 126 -9.66 3.22 11.61
C ILE A 126 -9.91 2.85 13.07
N ILE A 127 -8.98 2.09 13.63
CA ILE A 127 -8.95 1.66 15.01
C ILE A 127 -7.73 2.34 15.64
N THR A 128 -7.99 3.42 16.39
CA THR A 128 -6.93 4.08 17.17
C THR A 128 -6.92 3.46 18.56
N PHE A 129 -5.80 2.86 18.97
CA PHE A 129 -5.69 2.23 20.28
C PHE A 129 -5.72 3.30 21.39
N GLY A 130 -6.80 3.32 22.17
CA GLY A 130 -7.10 4.34 23.19
C GLY A 130 -8.15 5.39 22.78
N GLY A 131 -8.78 5.25 21.60
CA GLY A 131 -9.83 6.15 21.11
C GLY A 131 -11.05 5.44 20.51
N LYS A 132 -12.10 6.20 20.20
CA LYS A 132 -13.35 5.70 19.61
C LYS A 132 -13.08 4.98 18.27
N ARG A 133 -13.64 3.78 18.07
CA ARG A 133 -13.73 3.15 16.75
C ARG A 133 -14.65 3.99 15.87
N GLY A 134 -14.23 4.32 14.66
CA GLY A 134 -15.02 5.14 13.74
C GLY A 134 -14.83 4.70 12.30
N PHE A 135 -15.93 4.67 11.56
CA PHE A 135 -15.87 4.64 10.10
C PHE A 135 -15.45 6.03 9.61
N LYS A 136 -14.51 6.09 8.68
CA LYS A 136 -14.14 7.33 7.99
C LYS A 136 -14.35 7.17 6.49
N LYS A 137 -14.71 8.27 5.82
CA LYS A 137 -14.81 8.30 4.36
C LYS A 137 -13.43 8.28 3.69
N SER A 138 -12.44 8.89 4.33
CA SER A 138 -11.07 9.05 3.89
C SER A 138 -10.16 9.41 5.09
N ILE A 139 -8.85 9.27 4.91
CA ILE A 139 -7.84 9.69 5.90
C ILE A 139 -7.40 11.11 5.54
N ASP A 140 -8.27 12.11 5.75
CA ASP A 140 -7.95 13.52 5.41
C ASP A 140 -7.06 14.19 6.46
N THR A 141 -7.19 13.78 7.72
CA THR A 141 -6.23 14.06 8.80
C THR A 141 -6.47 13.06 9.93
N LEU A 142 -5.40 12.36 10.29
CA LEU A 142 -5.33 11.48 11.44
C LEU A 142 -4.17 11.95 12.31
N GLU A 143 -4.49 12.36 13.53
CA GLU A 143 -3.53 12.75 14.54
C GLU A 143 -3.55 11.70 15.65
N HIS A 144 -2.41 11.08 15.91
CA HIS A 144 -2.24 10.14 17.01
C HIS A 144 -1.21 10.67 17.99
N ARG A 145 -1.58 10.79 19.26
CA ARG A 145 -0.70 11.31 20.30
C ARG A 145 0.37 10.28 20.62
N ILE A 146 1.60 10.74 20.65
CA ILE A 146 2.75 9.90 20.94
C ILE A 146 2.78 9.65 22.46
N GLY A 147 2.63 8.38 22.85
CA GLY A 147 2.68 7.94 24.25
C GLY A 147 1.35 7.48 24.86
N SER A 148 0.23 7.52 24.12
CA SER A 148 -1.07 7.03 24.61
C SER A 148 -1.25 5.51 24.50
N SER A 149 -0.53 4.85 23.58
CA SER A 149 -0.43 3.39 23.47
C SER A 149 0.78 3.04 22.62
N ALA A 150 1.45 1.92 22.91
CA ALA A 150 2.56 1.41 22.11
C ALA A 150 2.11 0.81 20.76
N GLU A 151 0.80 0.81 20.50
CA GLU A 151 0.15 -0.05 19.50
C GLU A 151 -0.06 0.64 18.14
N GLY A 152 0.20 1.95 18.04
CA GLY A 152 0.17 2.71 16.79
C GLY A 152 -1.24 2.96 16.25
N ILE A 153 -1.34 3.15 14.94
CA ILE A 153 -2.59 3.34 14.19
C ILE A 153 -2.94 2.05 13.48
N LEU A 154 -4.12 1.49 13.71
CA LEU A 154 -4.62 0.31 13.01
C LEU A 154 -5.69 0.70 11.99
N ILE A 155 -5.55 0.20 10.78
CA ILE A 155 -6.50 0.37 9.67
C ILE A 155 -6.99 -1.03 9.30
N ASP A 156 -8.30 -1.26 9.41
CA ASP A 156 -8.96 -2.49 8.94
C ASP A 156 -9.64 -2.22 7.61
N LEU A 157 -9.18 -2.89 6.56
CA LEU A 157 -9.74 -2.78 5.21
C LEU A 157 -11.09 -3.49 5.08
N GLY A 158 -11.55 -4.18 6.12
CA GLY A 158 -12.82 -4.91 6.16
C GLY A 158 -12.73 -6.29 5.52
N ARG A 159 -11.90 -6.44 4.49
CA ARG A 159 -11.56 -7.71 3.82
C ARG A 159 -10.09 -7.73 3.38
N PRO A 160 -9.53 -8.91 3.05
CA PRO A 160 -8.19 -9.00 2.47
C PRO A 160 -8.12 -8.39 1.07
N PHE A 161 -7.01 -7.72 0.76
CA PHE A 161 -6.64 -7.20 -0.56
C PHE A 161 -5.20 -7.60 -0.89
N LEU A 162 -4.88 -7.80 -2.17
CA LEU A 162 -3.49 -7.93 -2.59
C LEU A 162 -2.89 -6.53 -2.62
N LEU A 163 -1.80 -6.29 -1.91
CA LEU A 163 -1.14 -4.98 -1.84
C LEU A 163 0.37 -5.12 -2.02
N ASN A 164 0.96 -4.12 -2.65
CA ASN A 164 2.41 -3.96 -2.76
C ASN A 164 2.86 -2.50 -2.62
N SER A 165 1.92 -1.56 -2.42
CA SER A 165 2.19 -0.13 -2.35
C SER A 165 1.32 0.55 -1.30
N ILE A 166 1.94 1.46 -0.53
CA ILE A 166 1.28 2.37 0.40
C ILE A 166 1.77 3.79 0.10
N LYS A 167 0.85 4.72 -0.10
CA LYS A 167 1.15 6.15 -0.21
C LYS A 167 0.62 6.85 1.03
N MET A 168 1.44 7.70 1.66
CA MET A 168 0.96 8.49 2.80
C MET A 168 1.66 9.83 2.92
N LEU A 169 0.92 10.86 3.36
CA LEU A 169 1.46 12.19 3.59
C LEU A 169 1.66 12.42 5.09
N ILE A 170 2.92 12.55 5.52
CA ILE A 170 3.28 12.84 6.92
C ILE A 170 3.73 14.30 7.08
N ARG A 171 3.24 15.00 8.10
CA ARG A 171 3.49 16.45 8.26
C ARG A 171 4.83 16.80 8.92
N TYR A 172 5.24 16.01 9.90
CA TYR A 172 6.42 16.28 10.73
C TYR A 172 7.46 15.18 10.59
N ASN A 173 8.72 15.50 10.89
CA ASN A 173 9.83 14.55 10.89
C ASN A 173 9.59 13.44 11.92
N ASN A 174 9.18 12.27 11.44
CA ASN A 174 8.89 11.10 12.27
C ASN A 174 9.59 9.87 11.72
N SER A 175 9.93 8.95 12.61
CA SER A 175 10.43 7.62 12.27
C SER A 175 9.32 6.63 12.58
N TYR A 176 9.09 5.68 11.68
CA TYR A 176 7.91 4.83 11.71
C TYR A 176 8.18 3.47 11.09
N TRP A 177 7.33 2.49 11.33
CA TRP A 177 7.32 1.23 10.61
C TRP A 177 5.87 0.82 10.32
N ILE A 178 5.70 -0.02 9.31
CA ILE A 178 4.40 -0.52 8.89
C ILE A 178 4.44 -2.04 8.95
N ASP A 179 3.54 -2.58 9.76
CA ASP A 179 3.26 -4.01 9.84
C ASP A 179 1.90 -4.28 9.18
N VAL A 180 1.77 -5.39 8.46
CA VAL A 180 0.52 -5.82 7.82
C VAL A 180 0.13 -7.22 8.25
N SER A 181 -1.16 -7.51 8.24
CA SER A 181 -1.70 -8.82 8.63
C SER A 181 -2.97 -9.16 7.84
N LYS A 182 -3.21 -10.45 7.61
CA LYS A 182 -4.47 -10.97 7.07
C LYS A 182 -5.50 -11.31 8.16
N ASP A 183 -5.04 -11.62 9.37
CA ASP A 183 -5.79 -12.34 10.42
C ASP A 183 -5.70 -11.71 11.81
N ASN A 184 -5.00 -10.58 11.98
CA ASN A 184 -4.72 -9.91 13.26
C ASN A 184 -3.78 -10.68 14.20
N ILE A 185 -3.29 -11.85 13.79
CA ILE A 185 -2.44 -12.73 14.58
C ILE A 185 -1.03 -12.67 14.03
N ASN A 186 -0.89 -12.92 12.72
CA ASN A 186 0.37 -12.96 12.00
C ASN A 186 0.66 -11.58 11.41
N TRP A 187 1.61 -10.88 12.04
CA TRP A 187 2.06 -9.56 11.61
C TRP A 187 3.38 -9.65 10.87
N THR A 188 3.45 -9.07 9.68
CA THR A 188 4.68 -8.96 8.90
C THR A 188 5.08 -7.52 8.73
N ARG A 189 6.30 -7.17 9.10
CA ARG A 189 6.87 -5.86 8.80
C ARG A 189 7.16 -5.73 7.30
N VAL A 190 6.49 -4.80 6.64
CA VAL A 190 6.68 -4.51 5.21
C VAL A 190 7.54 -3.27 4.98
N ILE A 191 7.57 -2.35 5.94
CA ILE A 191 8.40 -1.15 5.89
C ILE A 191 9.01 -0.92 7.27
N ASP A 192 10.34 -0.77 7.34
CA ASP A 192 11.03 -0.38 8.57
C ASP A 192 11.77 0.95 8.39
N HIS A 193 11.11 2.04 8.76
CA HIS A 193 11.72 3.37 8.81
C HIS A 193 11.95 3.88 10.24
N SER A 194 12.12 2.97 11.20
CA SER A 194 12.32 3.31 12.62
C SER A 194 13.56 4.17 12.89
N LYS A 195 14.54 4.17 11.97
CA LYS A 195 15.81 4.91 12.07
C LYS A 195 15.89 6.15 11.17
N TYR A 196 14.88 6.42 10.34
CA TYR A 196 14.91 7.49 9.34
C TYR A 196 13.95 8.61 9.71
N LYS A 197 14.37 9.87 9.62
CA LYS A 197 13.49 11.03 9.87
C LYS A 197 12.73 11.43 8.61
N CYS A 198 11.58 10.81 8.40
CA CYS A 198 10.76 10.98 7.21
C CYS A 198 9.80 12.16 7.37
N SER A 199 9.49 12.86 6.27
CA SER A 199 8.41 13.87 6.20
C SER A 199 7.86 13.96 4.77
N LEU A 200 6.77 14.69 4.51
CA LEU A 200 6.15 14.81 3.18
C LEU A 200 5.54 13.48 2.69
N GLN A 201 5.31 13.39 1.38
CA GLN A 201 4.72 12.23 0.73
C GLN A 201 5.69 11.04 0.74
N GLN A 202 5.23 9.95 1.31
CA GLN A 202 5.88 8.65 1.34
C GLN A 202 5.23 7.80 0.24
N ASN A 203 6.03 7.31 -0.70
CA ASN A 203 5.64 6.31 -1.69
C ASN A 203 6.39 5.03 -1.34
N LEU A 204 5.70 4.09 -0.69
CA LEU A 204 6.30 2.91 -0.07
C LEU A 204 5.94 1.69 -0.89
N PHE A 205 6.94 0.88 -1.25
CA PHE A 205 6.74 -0.34 -2.03
C PHE A 205 7.31 -1.54 -1.29
N PHE A 206 6.64 -2.68 -1.40
CA PHE A 206 7.03 -3.93 -0.76
C PHE A 206 6.62 -5.11 -1.63
N LYS A 207 7.10 -6.32 -1.30
CA LYS A 207 6.69 -7.54 -2.01
C LYS A 207 5.18 -7.74 -1.84
N GLU A 208 4.49 -8.09 -2.92
CA GLU A 208 3.05 -8.35 -2.93
C GLU A 208 2.61 -9.31 -1.82
N ARG A 209 1.55 -8.92 -1.10
CA ARG A 209 0.99 -9.69 0.03
C ARG A 209 -0.51 -9.46 0.15
N PHE A 210 -1.22 -10.47 0.63
CA PHE A 210 -2.59 -10.34 1.08
C PHE A 210 -2.63 -9.62 2.43
N VAL A 211 -3.38 -8.53 2.49
CA VAL A 211 -3.45 -7.62 3.62
C VAL A 211 -4.91 -7.27 3.90
N ARG A 212 -5.33 -7.44 5.15
CA ARG A 212 -6.60 -6.89 5.66
C ARG A 212 -6.34 -5.77 6.65
N LEU A 213 -5.33 -5.93 7.48
CA LEU A 213 -5.01 -5.02 8.57
C LEU A 213 -3.66 -4.36 8.30
N ILE A 214 -3.61 -3.04 8.44
CA ILE A 214 -2.39 -2.25 8.32
C ILE A 214 -2.16 -1.55 9.65
N ARG A 215 -0.99 -1.73 10.25
CA ARG A 215 -0.58 -1.10 11.50
C ARG A 215 0.59 -0.17 11.25
N ILE A 216 0.39 1.12 11.52
CA ILE A 216 1.41 2.16 11.39
C ILE A 216 1.87 2.51 12.80
N CYS A 217 3.09 2.13 13.11
CA CYS A 217 3.72 2.43 14.39
C CYS A 217 4.80 3.49 14.18
N TYR A 218 5.08 4.27 15.22
CA TYR A 218 6.06 5.34 15.13
C TYR A 218 6.89 5.41 16.41
N THR A 219 8.14 5.85 16.27
CA THR A 219 9.01 6.09 17.41
C THR A 219 8.63 7.41 18.04
N ALA A 220 8.37 7.42 19.34
CA ALA A 220 8.21 8.66 20.06
C ALA A 220 9.47 9.53 19.93
N PRO A 221 9.38 10.86 19.69
CA PRO A 221 10.49 11.73 20.03
C PRO A 221 10.81 11.53 21.50
N VAL A 222 12.11 11.47 21.81
CA VAL A 222 12.61 11.57 23.18
C VAL A 222 11.92 12.76 23.84
N LYS A 223 11.35 12.57 25.04
CA LYS A 223 10.60 13.61 25.77
C LYS A 223 11.45 14.87 25.92
N THR A 224 11.27 15.81 25.01
CA THR A 224 11.72 17.19 25.14
C THR A 224 10.49 18.06 25.29
N THR A 225 10.50 18.93 26.28
CA THR A 225 9.38 19.73 26.83
C THR A 225 8.64 20.61 25.82
N PHE A 226 9.10 20.67 24.55
CA PHE A 226 8.64 21.60 23.52
C PHE A 226 8.34 20.97 22.14
N VAL A 227 8.45 19.64 21.96
CA VAL A 227 8.18 19.01 20.65
C VAL A 227 6.74 18.50 20.60
N LYS A 228 6.01 18.87 19.53
CA LYS A 228 4.65 18.38 19.24
C LYS A 228 4.64 16.86 19.33
N THR A 229 3.95 16.33 20.33
CA THR A 229 3.87 14.90 20.66
C THR A 229 2.81 14.21 19.80
N THR A 230 2.74 14.51 18.49
CA THR A 230 1.71 13.96 17.62
C THR A 230 2.25 13.49 16.28
N PHE A 231 1.85 12.27 15.91
CA PHE A 231 2.08 11.70 14.59
C PHE A 231 0.87 12.02 13.72
N VAL A 232 1.09 12.77 12.63
CA VAL A 232 0.03 13.30 11.78
C VAL A 232 0.16 12.76 10.36
N ILE A 233 -0.86 12.00 9.94
CA ILE A 233 -1.06 11.57 8.55
C ILE A 233 -2.19 12.41 7.95
N SER A 234 -1.96 13.05 6.81
CA SER A 234 -2.98 13.86 6.12
C SER A 234 -3.57 13.20 4.88
N GLN A 235 -2.91 12.17 4.36
CA GLN A 235 -3.40 11.37 3.24
C GLN A 235 -2.87 9.96 3.42
N PHE A 236 -3.66 8.96 3.06
CA PHE A 236 -3.26 7.57 3.10
C PHE A 236 -3.98 6.81 1.99
N GLU A 237 -3.23 6.00 1.28
CA GLU A 237 -3.70 5.13 0.21
C GLU A 237 -3.00 3.79 0.34
N ALA A 238 -3.75 2.71 0.19
CA ALA A 238 -3.23 1.37 0.06
C ALA A 238 -3.67 0.84 -1.30
N LEU A 239 -2.73 0.31 -2.08
CA LEU A 239 -3.00 -0.09 -3.45
C LEU A 239 -2.12 -1.26 -3.90
N TYR A 240 -2.60 -1.92 -4.94
CA TYR A 240 -1.80 -2.83 -5.76
C TYR A 240 -1.37 -2.06 -7.01
N THR A 241 -0.08 -1.84 -7.20
CA THR A 241 0.46 -1.20 -8.40
C THR A 241 1.16 -2.21 -9.29
N THR A 242 1.05 -2.00 -10.60
CA THR A 242 1.86 -2.73 -11.60
C THR A 242 3.08 -1.93 -12.04
N GLU A 243 3.25 -0.71 -11.54
CA GLU A 243 4.39 0.13 -11.86
C GLU A 243 5.70 -0.55 -11.43
N PRO A 244 6.71 -0.60 -12.31
CA PRO A 244 7.98 -1.21 -11.96
C PRO A 244 8.74 -0.35 -10.95
N PHE A 245 9.02 -0.90 -9.78
CA PHE A 245 9.87 -0.27 -8.76
C PHE A 245 11.06 -1.15 -8.38
N LYS A 246 12.17 -0.52 -8.00
CA LYS A 246 13.36 -1.21 -7.50
C LYS A 246 13.49 -0.98 -6.01
N ILE A 247 13.27 -2.02 -5.23
CA ILE A 247 13.51 -2.03 -3.78
C ILE A 247 14.63 -2.99 -3.44
N HIS A 248 15.40 -2.65 -2.41
CA HIS A 248 16.40 -3.56 -1.89
C HIS A 248 15.72 -4.64 -1.03
N PRO A 249 15.97 -5.95 -1.30
CA PRO A 249 15.17 -7.04 -0.75
C PRO A 249 15.21 -7.15 0.79
N LYS A 250 16.29 -6.68 1.42
CA LYS A 250 16.45 -6.74 2.89
C LYS A 250 15.96 -5.50 3.61
N SER A 251 16.19 -4.32 3.03
CA SER A 251 15.92 -3.04 3.72
C SER A 251 14.62 -2.38 3.27
N THR A 252 13.97 -2.92 2.22
CA THR A 252 12.77 -2.37 1.56
C THR A 252 12.92 -0.93 1.08
N LEU A 253 14.14 -0.39 1.08
CA LEU A 253 14.44 0.94 0.61
C LEU A 253 14.44 0.99 -0.91
N ILE A 254 13.90 2.07 -1.44
CA ILE A 254 13.86 2.32 -2.88
C ILE A 254 15.28 2.61 -3.38
N ILE A 255 15.63 2.00 -4.50
CA ILE A 255 16.80 2.34 -5.31
C ILE A 255 16.27 3.20 -6.46
N PRO A 256 16.37 4.53 -6.34
CA PRO A 256 15.77 5.42 -7.32
C PRO A 256 16.52 5.34 -8.65
N SER A 257 15.79 5.36 -9.77
CA SER A 257 16.40 5.55 -11.10
C SER A 257 16.90 6.99 -11.26
N ASN A 258 16.10 7.96 -10.80
CA ASN A 258 16.48 9.38 -10.72
C ASN A 258 15.70 10.03 -9.56
N ILE A 259 16.39 10.85 -8.76
CA ILE A 259 15.77 11.84 -7.89
C ILE A 259 16.34 13.18 -8.34
N ILE A 260 15.46 14.11 -8.72
CA ILE A 260 15.87 15.43 -9.17
C ILE A 260 15.38 16.44 -8.14
N THR A 261 16.33 17.18 -7.56
CA THR A 261 16.07 18.31 -6.68
C THR A 261 16.65 19.54 -7.35
N LEU A 262 15.79 20.53 -7.64
CA LEU A 262 16.21 21.84 -8.12
C LEU A 262 16.38 22.77 -6.92
N VAL A 263 17.56 23.33 -6.71
CA VAL A 263 17.81 24.36 -5.71
C VAL A 263 18.13 25.64 -6.46
N LYS A 264 17.24 26.65 -6.36
CA LYS A 264 17.50 27.98 -6.90
C LYS A 264 18.01 28.88 -5.78
N ASN A 265 19.13 29.56 -6.03
CA ASN A 265 19.61 30.66 -5.18
C ASN A 265 18.71 31.87 -5.41
N ASP A 266 17.59 31.95 -4.70
CA ASP A 266 16.93 33.23 -4.45
C ASP A 266 17.07 33.54 -2.97
N LEU A 267 17.58 34.75 -2.70
CA LEU A 267 17.91 35.26 -1.39
C LEU A 267 16.75 35.08 -0.43
N SER A 268 17.03 34.34 0.65
CA SER A 268 16.08 33.97 1.71
C SER A 268 14.91 33.13 1.22
N MET A 269 14.89 31.82 1.47
CA MET A 269 13.66 31.06 1.74
C MET A 269 13.94 29.60 2.09
N HIS A 270 13.16 29.08 3.03
CA HIS A 270 12.88 27.65 3.14
C HIS A 270 12.10 27.25 1.88
N GLY A 271 12.74 26.53 0.96
CA GLY A 271 12.15 26.19 -0.33
C GLY A 271 11.63 24.76 -0.40
N VAL A 272 10.53 24.56 -1.14
CA VAL A 272 10.08 23.24 -1.59
C VAL A 272 10.39 23.15 -3.08
N CYS A 273 11.08 22.10 -3.48
CA CYS A 273 11.37 21.86 -4.90
C CYS A 273 10.35 20.91 -5.51
N SER A 274 9.85 21.30 -6.69
CA SER A 274 8.86 20.60 -7.49
C SER A 274 9.46 20.24 -8.85
N PHE A 275 9.07 19.11 -9.43
CA PHE A 275 9.28 18.81 -10.84
C PHE A 275 7.96 18.49 -11.54
N ALA A 276 7.98 18.71 -12.87
CA ALA A 276 6.88 18.53 -13.80
C ALA A 276 6.36 17.08 -13.81
N ASN A 277 5.43 16.83 -12.90
CA ASN A 277 4.27 15.94 -12.94
C ASN A 277 3.76 15.87 -11.49
N ASN A 278 3.26 17.01 -11.00
CA ASN A 278 2.44 17.22 -9.81
C ASN A 278 2.80 16.48 -8.50
N ILE A 279 4.08 16.28 -8.15
CA ILE A 279 4.47 15.79 -6.82
C ILE A 279 5.62 16.61 -6.24
N ARG A 280 5.44 17.07 -4.99
CA ARG A 280 6.45 17.81 -4.19
C ARG A 280 7.42 16.81 -3.56
N ILE A 281 8.58 16.57 -4.19
CA ILE A 281 9.47 15.46 -3.84
C ILE A 281 10.54 15.85 -2.83
N SER A 282 10.85 17.13 -2.58
CA SER A 282 11.87 17.46 -1.55
C SER A 282 11.72 18.85 -0.95
N ARG A 283 12.23 19.01 0.27
CA ARG A 283 12.43 20.32 0.92
C ARG A 283 13.92 20.64 0.91
N TYR A 284 14.27 21.90 0.72
CA TYR A 284 15.64 22.35 0.92
C TYR A 284 15.68 23.57 1.84
N THR A 285 16.80 23.71 2.54
CA THR A 285 17.10 24.87 3.37
C THR A 285 18.49 25.34 2.97
N VAL A 286 18.58 26.58 2.49
CA VAL A 286 19.84 27.27 2.25
C VAL A 286 20.09 28.20 3.42
N ASN A 287 21.24 28.06 4.07
CA ASN A 287 21.69 29.03 5.06
C ASN A 287 23.10 29.47 4.70
N PHE A 288 23.29 30.77 4.49
CA PHE A 288 24.53 31.38 4.03
C PHE A 288 25.72 31.11 4.97
N SER A 289 25.48 30.74 6.24
CA SER A 289 26.53 30.35 7.19
C SER A 289 26.77 28.84 7.34
N SER A 290 25.93 27.97 6.78
CA SER A 290 25.98 26.50 7.00
C SER A 290 25.75 25.63 5.76
N GLY A 291 25.61 26.23 4.58
CA GLY A 291 25.55 25.51 3.31
C GLY A 291 24.13 25.16 2.83
N ILE A 292 24.04 24.19 1.92
CA ILE A 292 22.78 23.72 1.33
C ILE A 292 22.41 22.37 1.95
N ILE A 293 21.24 22.30 2.59
CA ILE A 293 20.67 21.04 3.08
C ILE A 293 19.43 20.68 2.25
N VAL A 294 19.42 19.49 1.67
CA VAL A 294 18.28 18.89 0.98
C VAL A 294 17.72 17.76 1.82
N GLN A 295 16.42 17.78 2.09
CA GLN A 295 15.67 16.71 2.73
C GLN A 295 14.81 15.99 1.68
N LEU A 296 15.03 14.69 1.57
CA LEU A 296 14.19 13.73 0.85
C LEU A 296 12.97 13.34 1.72
N PRO A 297 11.84 12.92 1.14
CA PRO A 297 10.63 12.63 1.89
C PRO A 297 10.79 11.39 2.77
N GLN A 298 11.51 10.42 2.24
CA GLN A 298 11.71 9.09 2.78
C GLN A 298 13.16 8.67 2.50
N PRO A 299 13.66 7.62 3.16
CA PRO A 299 14.99 7.07 2.86
C PRO A 299 15.05 6.44 1.46
N TYR A 300 16.16 6.71 0.77
CA TYR A 300 16.52 6.07 -0.49
C TYR A 300 17.92 5.48 -0.41
N LEU A 301 18.18 4.41 -1.16
CA LEU A 301 19.55 3.91 -1.36
C LEU A 301 20.19 4.67 -2.50
N ILE A 302 21.08 5.61 -2.16
CA ILE A 302 21.72 6.52 -3.12
C ILE A 302 23.20 6.18 -3.21
N ASP A 303 23.72 6.14 -4.43
CA ASP A 303 25.15 6.01 -4.75
C ASP A 303 25.67 7.12 -5.68
N THR A 304 24.78 7.95 -6.19
CA THR A 304 25.09 8.96 -7.19
C THR A 304 24.32 10.24 -6.91
N VAL A 305 25.02 11.37 -6.96
CA VAL A 305 24.44 12.71 -6.93
C VAL A 305 24.90 13.48 -8.16
N LYS A 306 23.99 14.18 -8.82
CA LYS A 306 24.29 15.09 -9.93
C LYS A 306 24.08 16.52 -9.44
N LEU A 307 25.08 17.36 -9.61
CA LEU A 307 25.05 18.77 -9.24
C LEU A 307 25.33 19.61 -10.47
N LEU A 308 24.56 20.68 -10.65
CA LEU A 308 24.89 21.75 -11.57
C LEU A 308 25.44 22.91 -10.75
N LEU A 309 26.70 23.24 -10.96
CA LEU A 309 27.35 24.41 -10.40
C LEU A 309 27.18 25.57 -11.40
N LEU A 310 26.80 26.75 -10.92
CA LEU A 310 26.55 27.90 -11.78
C LEU A 310 27.85 28.37 -12.45
N ASP A 311 27.73 28.84 -13.69
CA ASP A 311 28.89 29.22 -14.50
C ASP A 311 29.54 30.50 -13.95
N ASN A 312 30.88 30.51 -13.99
CA ASN A 312 31.84 31.54 -13.52
C ASN A 312 32.49 31.29 -12.15
N GLY A 313 32.08 30.26 -11.40
CA GLY A 313 32.69 29.88 -10.12
C GLY A 313 33.58 28.63 -10.19
N VAL A 314 34.68 28.64 -9.42
CA VAL A 314 35.46 27.44 -9.09
C VAL A 314 35.10 27.06 -7.67
N TYR A 315 34.51 25.88 -7.49
CA TYR A 315 33.96 25.46 -6.21
C TYR A 315 34.80 24.40 -5.53
N CYS A 316 34.91 24.49 -4.21
CA CYS A 316 35.34 23.40 -3.34
C CYS A 316 34.19 23.02 -2.42
N TYR A 317 33.86 21.72 -2.32
CA TYR A 317 32.80 21.26 -1.41
C TYR A 317 32.99 19.82 -0.97
N THR A 318 32.35 19.49 0.15
CA THR A 318 32.19 18.13 0.64
C THR A 318 30.72 17.78 0.68
N ILE A 319 30.34 16.65 0.07
CA ILE A 319 28.99 16.09 0.20
C ILE A 319 28.95 15.28 1.49
N GLN A 320 27.99 15.61 2.34
CA GLN A 320 27.65 14.84 3.53
C GLN A 320 26.22 14.31 3.40
N VAL A 321 25.98 13.11 3.91
CA VAL A 321 24.64 12.50 3.96
C VAL A 321 24.25 12.13 5.38
N SER A 322 22.95 12.10 5.64
CA SER A 322 22.39 11.72 6.95
C SER A 322 21.04 11.03 6.79
N VAL A 323 20.67 10.25 7.82
CA VAL A 323 19.36 9.60 7.97
C VAL A 323 18.48 10.27 9.02
N ASP A 324 19.08 11.07 9.91
CA ASP A 324 18.45 11.62 11.12
C ASP A 324 18.67 13.13 11.31
N LYS A 325 19.46 13.78 10.44
CA LYS A 325 19.88 15.19 10.51
C LYS A 325 20.79 15.53 11.70
N VAL A 326 21.23 14.53 12.46
CA VAL A 326 22.12 14.69 13.63
C VAL A 326 23.50 14.16 13.28
N LYS A 327 23.58 12.91 12.82
CA LYS A 327 24.84 12.28 12.42
C LYS A 327 25.04 12.47 10.92
N TRP A 328 26.15 13.12 10.56
CA TRP A 328 26.53 13.37 9.16
C TRP A 328 27.72 12.49 8.77
N THR A 329 27.65 11.91 7.58
CA THR A 329 28.74 11.09 7.01
C THR A 329 29.24 11.76 5.74
N PRO A 330 30.52 12.18 5.67
CA PRO A 330 31.10 12.69 4.43
C PRO A 330 31.24 11.54 3.43
N VAL A 331 30.75 11.73 2.20
CA VAL A 331 30.76 10.69 1.16
C VAL A 331 31.70 11.03 0.00
N LYS A 332 31.95 12.31 -0.25
CA LYS A 332 32.87 12.78 -1.27
C LYS A 332 33.31 14.22 -1.01
N SER A 333 34.56 14.53 -1.30
CA SER A 333 35.06 15.90 -1.39
C SER A 333 35.56 16.16 -2.81
N GLU A 334 35.23 17.33 -3.34
CA GLU A 334 35.65 17.82 -4.65
C GLU A 334 36.30 19.20 -4.47
N GLN A 335 37.37 19.47 -5.23
CA GLN A 335 38.11 20.73 -5.17
C GLN A 335 38.29 21.27 -6.58
N ASN A 336 38.23 22.59 -6.71
CA ASN A 336 38.42 23.31 -7.95
C ASN A 336 37.55 22.82 -9.12
N VAL A 337 36.25 22.63 -8.87
CA VAL A 337 35.30 22.12 -9.87
C VAL A 337 34.28 23.17 -10.31
N SER A 338 33.84 23.07 -11.55
CA SER A 338 32.80 23.91 -12.15
C SER A 338 31.80 23.09 -12.97
N SER A 339 30.70 23.72 -13.38
CA SER A 339 29.65 23.17 -14.25
C SER A 339 29.03 21.85 -13.75
N TRP A 340 28.49 21.01 -14.65
CA TRP A 340 27.85 19.75 -14.29
C TRP A 340 28.81 18.73 -13.69
N ARG A 341 28.48 18.21 -12.51
CA ARG A 341 29.23 17.16 -11.81
C ARG A 341 28.34 15.94 -11.55
N LYS A 342 28.84 14.77 -11.93
CA LYS A 342 28.26 13.46 -11.56
C LYS A 342 29.17 12.79 -10.56
N ILE A 343 28.71 12.67 -9.33
CA ILE A 343 29.51 12.22 -8.20
C ILE A 343 28.99 10.88 -7.74
N ARG A 344 29.90 9.91 -7.59
CA ARG A 344 29.58 8.56 -7.13
C ARG A 344 30.23 8.28 -5.78
N PHE A 345 29.52 7.54 -4.93
CA PHE A 345 29.98 7.08 -3.62
C PHE A 345 29.31 5.75 -3.27
N ASN A 346 29.72 5.13 -2.16
CA ASN A 346 29.17 3.85 -1.72
C ASN A 346 27.67 3.96 -1.46
N ARG A 347 26.90 3.05 -2.06
CA ARG A 347 25.44 3.01 -1.92
C ARG A 347 25.06 2.90 -0.45
N GLN A 348 24.29 3.86 0.04
CA GLN A 348 23.86 3.89 1.43
C GLN A 348 22.48 4.56 1.58
N PRO A 349 21.77 4.33 2.70
CA PRO A 349 20.53 5.03 3.01
C PRO A 349 20.78 6.53 3.19
N VAL A 350 19.99 7.35 2.50
CA VAL A 350 20.06 8.81 2.57
C VAL A 350 18.66 9.38 2.72
N VAL A 351 18.51 10.30 3.69
CA VAL A 351 17.32 11.13 3.88
C VAL A 351 17.69 12.62 3.72
N PHE A 352 18.87 13.00 4.18
CA PHE A 352 19.39 14.36 4.07
C PHE A 352 20.71 14.37 3.32
N ILE A 353 20.89 15.37 2.46
CA ILE A 353 22.15 15.68 1.78
C ILE A 353 22.55 17.08 2.20
N ASN A 354 23.81 17.28 2.58
CA ASN A 354 24.36 18.57 3.00
C ASN A 354 25.61 18.91 2.19
N LEU A 355 25.73 20.18 1.83
CA LEU A 355 26.88 20.82 1.19
C LEU A 355 27.31 22.00 2.08
N PRO A 356 28.04 21.75 3.20
CA PRO A 356 28.28 22.73 4.26
C PRO A 356 29.23 23.87 3.89
N CYS A 357 30.17 23.61 2.98
CA CYS A 357 31.17 24.59 2.53
C CYS A 357 31.13 24.60 1.00
N LEU A 358 30.32 25.48 0.42
CA LEU A 358 30.44 25.87 -0.99
C LEU A 358 31.24 27.17 -1.00
N SER A 359 32.56 27.07 -1.16
CA SER A 359 33.46 28.22 -1.32
C SER A 359 33.80 28.41 -2.78
#